data_AF-A0A9X1RH40-F1
#
_entry.id   AF-A0A9X1RH40-F1
#
_cell.length_a   1.000
_cell.length_b   1.000
_cell.length_c   1.000
_cell.angle_alpha   90.00
_cell.angle_beta   90.00
_cell.angle_gamma   90.00
#
_symmetry.space_group_name_H-M   'P 1'
#
loop_
_entity.id
_entity.type
_entity.pdbx_description
1 polymer ?
#
loop_
_entity_poly.entity_id
_entity_poly.type
_entity_poly.pdbx_seq_one_letter_code
_entity_poly.pdbx_strand_id
1 'polypeptide(L)' 'MPRHRTSSAFDHELAVDEIAAACNGDWRGAFRALMLLNEPLEQRLEQMSEVPPAHQCCIS' A
#
# COMPACT_ATOMS: atom_id res chain seq x y z
N MET A 1 -4.59 -11.44 28.47
CA MET A 1 -3.62 -10.91 27.49
C MET A 1 -4.15 -9.59 26.95
N PRO A 2 -3.59 -8.43 27.33
CA PRO A 2 -4.06 -7.14 26.81
C PRO A 2 -3.67 -7.05 25.34
N ARG A 3 -4.67 -6.85 24.46
CA ARG A 3 -4.43 -6.71 23.02
C ARG A 3 -3.73 -5.38 22.79
N HIS A 4 -2.50 -5.42 22.29
CA HIS A 4 -1.70 -4.28 21.82
C HIS A 4 -2.30 -3.62 20.55
N ARG A 5 -3.63 -3.59 20.41
CA ARG A 5 -4.35 -3.20 19.19
C ARG A 5 -4.59 -1.69 19.07
N THR A 6 -4.23 -0.92 20.10
CA THR A 6 -4.58 0.50 20.23
C THR A 6 -3.43 1.45 19.95
N SER A 7 -2.24 0.97 19.56
CA SER A 7 -1.17 1.89 19.11
C SER A 7 -1.27 2.07 17.60
N SER A 8 -1.25 0.96 16.85
CA SER A 8 -1.25 1.01 15.39
C SER A 8 -2.49 1.72 14.83
N ALA A 9 -3.69 1.48 15.36
CA ALA A 9 -4.89 2.10 14.83
C ALA A 9 -4.85 3.64 14.91
N PHE A 10 -4.29 4.20 15.99
CA PHE A 10 -4.12 5.65 16.14
C PHE A 10 -3.05 6.19 15.20
N ASP A 11 -1.99 5.42 14.95
CA ASP A 11 -0.95 5.80 13.99
C ASP A 11 -1.49 5.87 12.54
N HIS A 12 -2.46 5.03 12.20
CA HIS A 12 -3.10 5.05 10.87
C HIS A 12 -4.06 6.24 10.73
N GLU A 13 -4.89 6.52 11.74
CA GLU A 13 -5.80 7.67 11.71
C GLU A 13 -5.01 8.99 11.62
N LEU A 14 -3.89 9.11 12.35
CA LEU A 14 -3.02 10.29 12.27
C LEU A 14 -2.43 10.47 10.86
N ALA A 15 -1.92 9.38 10.27
CA ALA A 15 -1.39 9.43 8.91
C ALA A 15 -2.47 9.80 7.87
N VAL A 16 -3.70 9.34 8.09
CA VAL A 16 -4.86 9.66 7.26
C VAL A 16 -5.20 11.15 7.36
N ASP A 17 -5.21 11.73 8.58
CA ASP A 17 -5.44 13.15 8.80
C ASP A 17 -4.34 14.04 8.20
N GLU A 18 -3.07 13.62 8.27
CA GLU A 18 -1.94 14.33 7.66
C GLU A 18 -2.05 14.37 6.12
N ILE A 19 -2.44 13.25 5.51
CA ILE A 19 -2.68 13.17 4.06
C ILE A 19 -3.87 14.07 3.67
N ALA A 20 -4.91 14.10 4.50
CA ALA A 20 -6.07 14.98 4.30
C ALA A 20 -5.67 16.45 4.31
N ALA A 21 -4.89 16.85 5.32
CA ALA A 21 -4.42 18.21 5.50
C ALA A 21 -3.53 18.65 4.33
N ALA A 22 -2.62 17.78 3.86
CA ALA A 22 -1.80 18.02 2.69
C ALA A 22 -2.62 18.17 1.39
N CYS A 23 -3.81 17.58 1.35
CA CYS A 23 -4.74 17.65 0.22
C CYS A 23 -5.84 18.72 0.40
N ASN A 24 -5.65 19.70 1.30
CA ASN A 24 -6.64 20.75 1.62
C ASN A 24 -8.03 20.21 2.02
N GLY A 25 -8.09 18.99 2.58
CA GLY A 25 -9.33 18.31 2.93
C GLY A 25 -10.06 17.67 1.73
N ASP A 26 -9.48 17.66 0.52
CA ASP A 26 -10.04 16.95 -0.64
C ASP A 26 -9.70 15.46 -0.60
N TRP A 27 -10.48 14.71 0.18
CA TRP A 27 -10.40 13.26 0.26
C TRP A 27 -10.60 12.55 -1.09
N ARG A 28 -11.45 13.12 -1.97
CA ARG A 28 -11.69 12.52 -3.29
C ARG A 28 -10.49 12.70 -4.21
N GLY A 29 -9.81 13.84 -4.12
CA GLY A 29 -8.53 14.10 -4.79
C GLY A 29 -7.43 13.19 -4.27
N ALA A 30 -7.24 13.13 -2.95
CA ALA A 30 -6.23 12.29 -2.30
C ALA A 30 -6.41 10.81 -2.64
N PHE A 31 -7.63 10.29 -2.52
CA PHE A 31 -7.92 8.88 -2.79
C PHE A 31 -7.74 8.54 -4.28
N ARG A 32 -8.09 9.45 -5.19
CA ARG A 32 -7.82 9.26 -6.63
C ARG A 32 -6.33 9.28 -6.94
N ALA A 33 -5.56 10.19 -6.33
CA ALA A 33 -4.12 10.22 -6.49
C ALA A 33 -3.47 8.91 -6.00
N LEU A 34 -3.92 8.39 -4.85
CA LEU A 34 -3.48 7.09 -4.33
C LEU A 34 -3.84 5.95 -5.27
N MET A 35 -5.08 5.88 -5.78
CA MET A 35 -5.50 4.85 -6.74
C MET A 35 -4.72 4.92 -8.06
N LEU A 36 -4.47 6.11 -8.59
CA LEU A 36 -3.72 6.31 -9.83
C LEU A 36 -2.24 5.93 -9.68
N LEU A 37 -1.65 6.11 -8.50
CA LEU A 37 -0.31 5.64 -8.20
C LEU A 37 -0.25 4.14 -7.91
N ASN A 38 -1.37 3.51 -7.54
CA ASN A 38 -1.40 2.11 -7.19
C ASN A 38 -1.20 1.19 -8.40
N GLU A 39 -1.82 1.49 -9.54
CA GLU A 39 -1.68 0.71 -10.79
C GLU A 39 -0.20 0.57 -11.27
N PRO A 40 0.60 1.64 -11.41
CA PRO A 40 2.00 1.49 -11.80
C PRO A 40 2.88 0.86 -10.70
N LEU A 41 2.48 0.93 -9.43
CA LEU A 41 3.18 0.26 -8.33
C LEU A 41 2.90 -1.25 -8.35
N GLU A 42 1.66 -1.67 -8.57
CA GLU A 42 1.27 -3.06 -8.77
C GLU A 42 1.98 -3.65 -9.98
N GLN A 43 2.06 -2.93 -11.09
CA GLN A 43 2.79 -3.37 -12.28
C GLN A 43 4.29 -3.53 -12.02
N ARG A 44 4.91 -2.66 -11.22
CA ARG A 44 6.32 -2.79 -10.81
C ARG A 44 6.53 -3.96 -9.85
N LEU A 45 5.59 -4.19 -8.94
CA LEU A 45 5.61 -5.36 -8.06
C LEU A 45 5.50 -6.64 -8.87
N GLU A 46 4.62 -6.71 -9.86
CA GLU A 46 4.50 -7.86 -10.77
C GLU A 46 5.82 -8.15 -11.48
N GLN A 47 6.43 -7.12 -12.08
CA GLN A 47 7.75 -7.22 -12.73
C GLN A 47 8.88 -7.66 -11.78
N MET A 48 8.84 -7.22 -10.52
CA MET A 48 9.81 -7.63 -9.51
C MET A 48 9.51 -9.02 -8.93
N SER A 49 8.25 -9.43 -8.95
CA SER A 49 7.76 -10.72 -8.45
C SER A 49 7.81 -11.83 -9.49
N GLU A 50 8.09 -11.52 -10.76
CA GLU A 50 8.56 -12.45 -11.80
C GLU A 50 9.95 -13.05 -11.47
N VAL A 51 10.22 -13.32 -10.20
CA VAL A 51 11.19 -14.34 -9.81
C VAL A 51 10.52 -15.67 -10.14
N PRO A 52 10.96 -16.41 -11.18
CA PRO A 52 10.39 -17.72 -11.46
C PRO A 52 10.55 -18.58 -10.21
N PRO A 53 9.52 -19.33 -9.82
CA PRO A 53 9.64 -20.23 -8.69
C PRO A 53 10.86 -21.15 -8.88
N ALA A 54 11.73 -21.21 -7.88
CA ALA A 54 12.93 -22.06 -7.87
C ALA A 54 12.65 -23.58 -8.03
N HIS A 55 11.39 -23.99 -8.22
CA HIS A 55 10.96 -25.37 -8.41
C HIS A 55 10.63 -25.74 -9.87
N GLN A 56 10.85 -24.87 -10.86
CA GLN A 56 10.58 -25.19 -12.27
C GLN A 56 11.83 -25.42 -13.14
N CYS A 57 13.02 -25.45 -12.56
CA CYS A 57 14.27 -25.69 -13.31
C CYS A 57 14.61 -27.19 -13.48
N CYS A 58 13.87 -28.12 -12.87
CA CYS A 58 14.19 -29.56 -12.92
C CYS A 58 13.32 -30.37 -13.91
N ILE A 59 12.58 -29.73 -14.82
CA ILE A 59 11.80 -30.44 -15.85
C ILE A 59 12.14 -29.89 -17.23
N SER A 60 13.33 -30.19 -17.73
CA SER A 60 13.69 -30.28 -19.16
C SER A 60 15.03 -30.98 -19.30
#